data_AF-A0A093G0Y7-F1
#
_entry.id   AF-A0A093G0Y7-F1
#
_cell.length_a   1.000
_cell.length_b   1.000
_cell.length_c   1.000
_cell.angle_alpha   90.00
_cell.angle_beta   90.00
_cell.angle_gamma   90.00
#
_symmetry.space_group_name_H-M   'P 1'
#
loop_
_entity.id
_entity.type
_entity.pdbx_description
1 polymer ?
#
loop_
_entity_poly.entity_id
_entity_poly.type
_entity_poly.pdbx_seq_one_letter_code
_entity_poly.pdbx_strand_id
1 'polypeptide(L)'
;KARGLSSVRCLAICHSEVLLHTLHDFSLAIIKEVNNLRSKVSYLAIVTLGELFRTMKKHMDHEVDEIVRVLLQKMGDSSKFIQKASNRSLEIMVENVTPARAMTALIASGV
;
A
#
# COMPACT_ATOMS: atom_id res chain seq x y z
N LYS A 1 -1.88 19.73 -16.61
CA LYS A 1 -1.33 18.62 -15.79
C LYS A 1 -1.64 18.77 -14.29
N ALA A 2 -1.50 19.93 -13.66
CA ALA A 2 -1.89 20.14 -12.24
C ALA A 2 -3.42 20.08 -11.96
N ARG A 3 -4.26 20.50 -12.92
CA ARG A 3 -5.73 20.47 -12.76
C ARG A 3 -6.31 19.06 -12.64
N GLY A 4 -5.72 18.07 -13.32
CA GLY A 4 -6.20 16.67 -13.26
C GLY A 4 -6.01 16.03 -11.89
N LEU A 5 -4.93 16.39 -11.18
CA LEU A 5 -4.65 15.87 -9.84
C LEU A 5 -5.61 16.43 -8.79
N SER A 6 -6.03 17.69 -8.92
CA SER A 6 -7.07 18.27 -8.07
C SER A 6 -8.45 17.63 -8.31
N SER A 7 -8.77 17.28 -9.56
CA SER A 7 -10.02 16.57 -9.90
C SER A 7 -10.03 15.12 -9.41
N VAL A 8 -8.90 14.41 -9.50
CA VAL A 8 -8.74 13.06 -8.91
C VAL A 8 -8.86 13.12 -7.39
N ARG A 9 -8.30 14.16 -6.75
CA ARG A 9 -8.45 14.37 -5.31
C ARG A 9 -9.91 14.66 -4.91
N CYS A 10 -10.64 15.47 -5.68
CA CYS A 10 -12.08 15.70 -5.45
C CYS A 10 -12.91 14.43 -5.65
N LEU A 11 -12.62 13.60 -6.66
CA LEU A 11 -13.29 12.32 -6.87
C LEU A 11 -12.99 11.32 -5.73
N ALA A 12 -11.74 11.28 -5.27
CA ALA A 12 -11.33 10.44 -4.15
C ALA A 12 -11.97 10.87 -2.81
N ILE A 13 -12.29 12.16 -2.66
CA ILE A 13 -12.93 12.71 -1.45
C ILE A 13 -14.47 12.62 -1.54
N CYS A 14 -15.07 12.68 -2.74
CA CYS A 14 -16.53 12.72 -2.91
C CYS A 14 -17.16 11.34 -3.25
N HIS A 15 -16.39 10.35 -3.73
CA HIS A 15 -16.89 9.02 -4.11
C HIS A 15 -15.93 7.89 -3.69
N SER A 16 -15.89 7.59 -2.40
CA SER A 16 -15.16 6.41 -1.88
C SER A 16 -15.62 5.08 -2.51
N GLU A 17 -16.85 5.02 -3.05
CA GLU A 17 -17.42 3.85 -3.74
C GLU A 17 -16.75 3.53 -5.09
N VAL A 18 -16.28 4.54 -5.83
CA VAL A 18 -15.60 4.30 -7.13
C VAL A 18 -14.20 3.74 -6.90
N LEU A 19 -13.50 4.27 -5.90
CA LEU A 19 -12.19 3.77 -5.49
C LEU A 19 -12.28 2.31 -5.02
N LEU A 20 -13.35 1.91 -4.35
CA LEU A 20 -13.58 0.51 -3.95
C LEU A 20 -13.59 -0.45 -5.15
N HIS A 21 -14.30 -0.09 -6.23
CA HIS A 21 -14.44 -0.97 -7.39
C HIS A 21 -13.14 -1.16 -8.19
N THR A 22 -12.23 -0.20 -8.11
CA THR A 22 -10.94 -0.23 -8.82
C THR A 22 -9.75 -0.44 -7.87
N LEU A 23 -9.99 -0.64 -6.57
CA LEU A 23 -8.94 -0.68 -5.54
C LEU A 23 -7.92 -1.77 -5.82
N HIS A 24 -8.40 -2.91 -6.32
CA HIS A 24 -7.57 -4.03 -6.73
C HIS A 24 -6.60 -3.63 -7.85
N ASP A 25 -7.09 -3.04 -8.94
CA ASP A 25 -6.26 -2.61 -10.08
C ASP A 25 -5.23 -1.56 -9.67
N PHE A 26 -5.63 -0.61 -8.82
CA PHE A 26 -4.71 0.38 -8.25
C PHE A 26 -3.64 -0.28 -7.38
N SER A 27 -4.02 -1.23 -6.52
CA SER A 27 -3.10 -1.94 -5.65
C SER A 27 -2.08 -2.73 -6.49
N LEU A 28 -2.52 -3.46 -7.51
CA LEU A 28 -1.64 -4.17 -8.43
C LEU A 28 -0.65 -3.24 -9.16
N ALA A 29 -1.15 -2.10 -9.67
CA ALA A 29 -0.30 -1.11 -10.33
C ALA A 29 0.78 -0.56 -9.39
N ILE A 30 0.42 -0.25 -8.14
CA ILE A 30 1.37 0.26 -7.15
C ILE A 30 2.35 -0.84 -6.72
N ILE A 31 1.90 -2.08 -6.52
CA ILE A 31 2.74 -3.23 -6.20
C ILE A 31 3.81 -3.46 -7.26
N LYS A 32 3.48 -3.28 -8.55
CA LYS A 32 4.46 -3.31 -9.63
C LYS A 32 5.54 -2.23 -9.45
N GLU A 33 5.14 -1.02 -9.07
CA GLU A 33 6.07 0.09 -8.85
C GLU A 33 6.90 -0.05 -7.57
N VAL A 34 6.46 -0.82 -6.55
CA VAL A 34 7.30 -1.16 -5.38
C VAL A 34 8.59 -1.85 -5.81
N ASN A 35 8.56 -2.64 -6.88
CA ASN A 35 9.73 -3.34 -7.42
C ASN A 35 10.49 -2.55 -8.50
N ASN A 36 10.17 -1.27 -8.68
CA ASN A 36 10.87 -0.43 -9.65
C ASN A 36 12.37 -0.28 -9.32
N LEU A 37 13.23 -0.43 -10.33
CA LEU A 37 14.70 -0.30 -10.20
C LEU A 37 15.13 1.10 -9.76
N ARG A 38 14.30 2.12 -10.01
CA ARG A 38 14.55 3.47 -9.52
C ARG A 38 14.07 3.57 -8.09
N SER A 39 15.00 3.63 -7.15
CA SER A 39 14.70 3.59 -5.71
C SER A 39 13.75 4.70 -5.25
N LYS A 40 13.72 5.86 -5.91
CA LYS A 40 12.74 6.92 -5.58
C LYS A 40 11.30 6.55 -5.99
N VAL A 41 11.12 5.84 -7.10
CA VAL A 41 9.81 5.37 -7.56
C VAL A 41 9.31 4.28 -6.63
N SER A 42 10.16 3.29 -6.34
CA SER A 42 9.89 2.24 -5.36
C SER A 42 9.50 2.82 -3.99
N TYR A 43 10.26 3.79 -3.49
CA TYR A 43 9.95 4.47 -2.23
C TYR A 43 8.58 5.13 -2.23
N LEU A 44 8.24 5.88 -3.28
CA LEU A 44 6.95 6.55 -3.37
C LEU A 44 5.81 5.53 -3.44
N ALA A 45 5.98 4.44 -4.18
CA ALA A 45 5.00 3.36 -4.22
C ALA A 45 4.76 2.74 -2.84
N ILE A 46 5.82 2.48 -2.08
CA ILE A 46 5.73 1.97 -0.71
C ILE A 46 4.94 2.94 0.18
N VAL A 47 5.28 4.23 0.16
CA VAL A 47 4.57 5.26 0.95
C VAL A 47 3.10 5.34 0.55
N THR A 48 2.79 5.26 -0.75
CA THR A 48 1.41 5.25 -1.24
C THR A 48 0.61 4.05 -0.73
N LEU A 49 1.22 2.86 -0.61
CA LEU A 49 0.56 1.70 0.02
C LEU A 49 0.22 1.98 1.48
N GLY A 50 1.12 2.60 2.23
CA GLY A 50 0.84 3.04 3.61
C GLY A 50 -0.34 4.03 3.69
N GLU A 51 -0.42 4.98 2.75
CA GLU A 51 -1.55 5.91 2.66
C GLU A 51 -2.87 5.22 2.30
N LEU A 52 -2.84 4.21 1.43
CA LEU A 52 -4.01 3.40 1.09
C LEU A 52 -4.51 2.63 2.32
N PHE A 53 -3.62 2.00 3.10
CA PHE A 53 -4.02 1.35 4.35
C PHE A 53 -4.70 2.33 5.31
N ARG A 54 -4.14 3.53 5.50
CA ARG A 54 -4.73 4.54 6.38
C ARG A 54 -6.09 5.04 5.91
N THR A 55 -6.25 5.21 4.61
CA THR A 55 -7.45 5.82 4.01
C THR A 55 -8.57 4.82 3.83
N MET A 56 -8.26 3.64 3.29
CA MET A 56 -9.24 2.62 2.89
C MET A 56 -9.50 1.58 4.00
N LYS A 57 -8.58 1.42 4.96
CA LYS A 57 -8.76 0.60 6.17
C LYS A 57 -9.19 -0.83 5.83
N LYS A 58 -10.29 -1.32 6.42
CA LYS A 58 -10.88 -2.65 6.16
C LYS A 58 -11.17 -2.95 4.68
N HIS A 59 -11.29 -1.94 3.82
CA HIS A 59 -11.46 -2.18 2.38
C HIS A 59 -10.19 -2.71 1.71
N MET A 60 -9.03 -2.56 2.36
CA MET A 60 -7.77 -3.16 1.92
C MET A 60 -7.67 -4.64 2.26
N ASP A 61 -8.56 -5.21 3.08
CA ASP A 61 -8.45 -6.57 3.61
C ASP A 61 -8.23 -7.65 2.53
N HIS A 62 -8.77 -7.43 1.33
CA HIS A 62 -8.61 -8.31 0.17
C HIS A 62 -7.25 -8.19 -0.53
N GLU A 63 -6.56 -7.06 -0.36
CA GLU A 63 -5.28 -6.75 -1.02
C GLU A 63 -4.07 -6.98 -0.11
N VAL A 64 -4.31 -7.09 1.20
CA VAL A 64 -3.28 -7.16 2.25
C VAL A 64 -2.23 -8.23 1.96
N ASP A 65 -2.62 -9.42 1.51
CA ASP A 65 -1.70 -10.57 1.38
C ASP A 65 -0.59 -10.31 0.36
N GLU A 66 -0.93 -9.71 -0.79
CA GLU A 66 0.06 -9.38 -1.81
C GLU A 66 0.93 -8.21 -1.38
N ILE A 67 0.31 -7.20 -0.76
CA ILE A 67 1.02 -6.00 -0.30
C ILE A 67 2.01 -6.32 0.82
N VAL A 68 1.62 -7.12 1.81
CA VAL A 68 2.49 -7.57 2.90
C VAL A 68 3.71 -8.30 2.34
N ARG A 69 3.50 -9.21 1.38
CA ARG A 69 4.59 -9.96 0.75
C ARG A 69 5.63 -9.03 0.14
N VAL A 70 5.21 -8.05 -0.68
CA VAL A 70 6.16 -7.16 -1.35
C VAL A 70 6.82 -6.18 -0.38
N LEU A 71 6.12 -5.73 0.67
CA LEU A 71 6.71 -4.90 1.71
C LEU A 71 7.76 -5.66 2.52
N LEU A 72 7.48 -6.90 2.94
CA LEU A 72 8.45 -7.73 3.65
C LEU A 72 9.67 -8.04 2.79
N GLN A 73 9.52 -8.25 1.49
CA GLN A 73 10.67 -8.35 0.57
C GLN A 73 11.53 -7.08 0.59
N LYS A 74 10.90 -5.89 0.62
CA LYS A 74 11.61 -4.60 0.69
C LYS A 74 12.30 -4.34 2.03
N MET A 75 11.96 -5.06 3.10
CA MET A 75 12.71 -5.05 4.35
C MET A 75 14.11 -5.68 4.20
N GLY A 76 14.31 -6.54 3.20
CA GLY A 76 15.61 -7.12 2.86
C GLY A 76 16.44 -6.30 1.85
N ASP A 77 15.95 -5.14 1.40
CA ASP A 77 16.64 -4.29 0.43
C ASP A 77 17.93 -3.70 1.03
N SER A 78 19.00 -3.50 0.26
CA SER A 78 20.25 -2.91 0.78
C SER A 78 20.09 -1.44 1.23
N SER A 79 19.05 -0.78 0.73
CA SER A 79 18.74 0.60 1.03
C SER A 79 17.96 0.75 2.35
N LYS A 80 18.62 1.28 3.38
CA LYS A 80 17.98 1.56 4.69
C LYS A 80 16.75 2.47 4.59
N PHE A 81 16.70 3.39 3.62
CA PHE A 81 15.53 4.27 3.48
C PHE A 81 14.32 3.53 2.90
N ILE A 82 14.54 2.53 2.03
CA ILE A 82 13.49 1.64 1.52
C ILE A 82 13.00 0.73 2.63
N GLN A 83 13.91 0.11 3.39
CA GLN A 83 13.56 -0.71 4.55
C GLN A 83 12.67 0.08 5.54
N LYS A 84 13.07 1.30 5.91
CA LYS A 84 12.30 2.15 6.83
C LYS A 84 10.91 2.51 6.30
N ALA A 85 10.80 2.83 5.01
CA ALA A 85 9.51 3.12 4.38
C ALA A 85 8.59 1.89 4.40
N SER A 86 9.17 0.72 4.14
CA SER A 86 8.44 -0.54 4.14
C SER A 86 7.94 -0.89 5.54
N ASN A 87 8.82 -0.83 6.54
CA ASN A 87 8.46 -1.05 7.94
C ASN A 87 7.33 -0.13 8.39
N ARG A 88 7.44 1.16 8.06
CA ARG A 88 6.40 2.14 8.43
C ARG A 88 5.07 1.84 7.75
N SER A 89 5.09 1.35 6.51
CA SER A 89 3.86 1.00 5.79
C SER A 89 3.19 -0.26 6.38
N LEU A 90 3.99 -1.24 6.82
CA LEU A 90 3.51 -2.41 7.55
C LEU A 90 2.91 -2.04 8.92
N GLU A 91 3.53 -1.13 9.67
CA GLU A 91 2.96 -0.60 10.92
C GLU A 91 1.58 0.04 10.67
N ILE A 92 1.48 0.91 9.67
CA ILE A 92 0.21 1.56 9.31
C ILE A 92 -0.83 0.53 8.89
N MET A 93 -0.44 -0.52 8.17
CA MET A 93 -1.34 -1.61 7.83
C MET A 93 -1.93 -2.26 9.08
N VAL A 94 -1.10 -2.70 10.02
CA VAL A 94 -1.55 -3.36 11.26
C VAL A 94 -2.51 -2.47 12.05
N GLU A 95 -2.29 -1.16 12.04
CA GLU A 95 -3.14 -0.18 12.71
C GLU A 95 -4.52 0.03 12.04
N ASN A 96 -4.69 -0.29 10.74
CA ASN A 96 -5.86 0.17 9.96
C ASN A 96 -6.69 -0.94 9.30
N VAL A 97 -6.13 -2.12 9.04
CA VAL A 97 -6.88 -3.27 8.50
C VAL A 97 -7.58 -4.04 9.61
N THR A 98 -8.46 -4.97 9.28
CA THR A 98 -9.13 -5.78 10.31
C THR A 98 -8.08 -6.62 11.07
N PRO A 99 -8.11 -6.68 12.42
CA PRO A 99 -7.09 -7.41 13.21
C PRO A 99 -6.90 -8.86 12.78
N ALA A 100 -7.99 -9.58 12.48
CA ALA A 100 -7.94 -10.94 11.98
C ALA A 100 -7.19 -11.06 10.64
N ARG A 101 -7.33 -10.06 9.75
CA ARG A 101 -6.59 -10.05 8.48
C ARG A 101 -5.14 -9.67 8.66
N ALA A 102 -4.82 -8.69 9.50
CA ALA A 102 -3.43 -8.36 9.84
C ALA A 102 -2.69 -9.59 10.37
N MET A 103 -3.27 -10.29 11.35
CA MET A 103 -2.71 -11.52 11.90
C MET A 103 -2.54 -12.61 10.83
N THR A 104 -3.59 -12.90 10.06
CA THR A 104 -3.55 -13.97 9.05
C THR A 104 -2.48 -13.71 8.00
N ALA A 105 -2.38 -12.47 7.50
CA ALA A 105 -1.42 -12.11 6.47
C ALA A 105 0.03 -12.20 6.96
N LEU A 106 0.30 -11.73 8.18
CA LEU A 106 1.63 -11.80 8.78
C LEU A 106 2.08 -13.25 9.00
N ILE A 107 1.21 -14.10 9.58
CA ILE A 107 1.49 -15.53 9.77
C ILE A 107 1.72 -16.24 8.43
N ALA A 108 0.87 -15.98 7.43
CA ALA A 108 1.02 -16.57 6.10
C ALA A 108 2.32 -16.13 5.39
N SER A 109 2.84 -14.94 5.72
CA SER A 109 4.11 -14.43 5.20
C SER A 109 5.35 -14.93 5.96
N GLY A 110 5.18 -15.76 6.99
CA GLY A 110 6.27 -16.37 7.75
C GLY A 110 6.86 -15.50 8.86
N VAL A 111 6.09 -14.52 9.35
CA VAL A 111 6.41 -13.71 10.54
C VAL A 111 5.83 -14.34 11.79
#